data_AF-A0A959GKA4-F1
#
_entry.id   AF-A0A959GKA4-F1
#
_cell.length_a   1.000
_cell.length_b   1.000
_cell.length_c   1.000
_cell.angle_alpha   90.00
_cell.angle_beta   90.00
_cell.angle_gamma   90.00
#
_symmetry.space_group_name_H-M   'P 1'
#
loop_
_entity.id
_entity.type
_entity.pdbx_description
1 polymer ?
#
loop_
_entity_poly.entity_id
_entity_poly.type
_entity_poly.pdbx_seq_one_letter_code
_entity_poly.pdbx_strand_id
1 'polypeptide(L)'
;MKKSPVCFQTFIFWLFLSLCIPFSASAQQAGEQSYKDVSAMPDGVVGERIQAVIDAVNANKAEAVASFIKKNCTVEFQDMAPMEVHANVFLSIFQSTGGIHFHSIRAYVPEREETVVSPLPIKSPCTIC
;
A
#
# COMPACT_ATOMS: atom_id res chain seq x y z
N MET A 1 9.45 71.78 7.91
CA MET A 1 9.90 70.57 7.20
C MET A 1 9.55 69.35 8.07
N LYS A 2 8.52 68.59 7.67
CA LYS A 2 7.99 67.42 8.40
C LYS A 2 8.67 66.16 7.86
N LYS A 3 9.45 65.45 8.70
CA LYS A 3 9.93 64.10 8.38
C LYS A 3 8.93 63.09 8.96
N SER A 4 8.33 62.31 8.08
CA SER A 4 7.27 61.34 8.34
C SER A 4 7.82 60.06 9.04
N PRO A 5 7.18 59.55 10.10
CA PRO A 5 7.68 58.42 10.90
C PRO A 5 7.17 57.06 10.37
N VAL A 6 7.17 56.86 9.05
CA VAL A 6 6.54 55.66 8.44
C VAL A 6 7.52 54.49 8.27
N CYS A 7 8.83 54.75 8.35
CA CYS A 7 9.85 53.74 8.06
C CYS A 7 10.19 52.81 9.26
N PHE A 8 9.93 53.24 10.50
CA PHE A 8 10.31 52.47 11.70
C PHE A 8 9.23 51.46 12.14
N GLN A 9 7.95 51.74 11.83
CA GLN A 9 6.83 50.90 12.24
C GLN A 9 6.72 49.59 11.44
N THR A 10 7.13 49.59 10.16
CA THR A 10 7.05 48.41 9.28
C THR A 10 8.13 47.36 9.56
N PHE A 11 9.27 47.78 10.11
CA PHE A 11 10.38 46.90 10.46
C PHE A 11 10.06 45.99 11.66
N ILE A 12 9.37 46.54 12.67
CA ILE A 12 8.97 45.79 13.87
C ILE A 12 7.89 44.75 13.53
N PHE A 13 6.99 45.07 12.61
CA PHE A 13 5.92 44.16 12.18
C PHE A 13 6.47 42.94 11.42
N TRP A 14 7.50 43.12 10.58
CA TRP A 14 8.19 42.01 9.90
C TRP A 14 9.08 41.20 10.84
N LEU A 15 9.70 41.82 11.84
CA LEU A 15 10.50 41.12 12.84
C LEU A 15 9.64 40.23 13.76
N PHE A 16 8.42 40.68 14.09
CA PHE A 16 7.45 39.89 14.86
C PHE A 16 6.83 38.75 14.04
N LEU A 17 6.54 38.98 12.74
CA LEU A 17 6.00 37.95 11.85
C LEU A 17 6.99 36.80 11.61
N SER A 18 8.29 37.09 11.63
CA SER A 18 9.35 36.08 11.48
C SER A 18 9.63 35.28 12.76
N LEU A 19 9.20 35.74 13.95
CA LEU A 19 9.50 35.08 15.23
C LEU A 19 8.46 34.04 15.65
N CYS A 20 7.32 33.95 14.95
CA CYS A 20 6.21 33.04 15.28
C CYS A 20 6.22 31.70 14.52
N ILE A 21 7.30 31.36 13.80
CA ILE A 21 7.40 30.10 13.03
C ILE A 21 8.42 29.11 13.64
N PRO A 22 8.22 28.61 14.87
CA PRO A 22 8.84 27.32 15.19
C PRO A 22 7.89 26.40 15.96
N PHE A 23 6.78 25.93 15.37
CA PHE A 23 5.97 24.90 16.05
C PHE A 23 5.16 23.96 15.12
N SER A 24 5.73 23.57 13.98
CA SER A 24 5.13 22.53 13.11
C SER A 24 6.09 21.36 12.86
N ALA A 25 6.87 20.97 13.86
CA ALA A 25 7.82 19.85 13.78
C ALA A 25 7.37 18.59 14.57
N SER A 26 6.07 18.44 14.84
CA SER A 26 5.53 17.27 15.56
C SER A 26 4.45 16.56 14.74
N ALA A 27 4.86 15.97 13.63
CA ALA A 27 4.03 15.03 12.87
C ALA A 27 4.84 13.87 12.27
N GLN A 28 5.99 13.55 12.86
CA GLN A 28 6.61 12.26 12.61
C GLN A 28 5.85 11.23 13.45
N GLN A 29 4.86 10.56 12.86
CA GLN A 29 4.41 9.27 13.38
C GLN A 29 5.67 8.43 13.63
N ALA A 30 5.74 7.71 14.75
CA ALA A 30 6.79 6.73 14.97
C ALA A 30 6.70 5.70 13.82
N GLY A 31 7.49 5.91 12.77
CA GLY A 31 7.54 5.03 11.62
C GLY A 31 8.15 3.68 11.99
N GLU A 32 8.04 2.73 11.07
CA GLU A 32 8.73 1.44 11.12
C GLU A 32 10.21 1.68 11.50
N GLN A 33 10.63 1.18 12.66
CA GLN A 33 12.00 1.40 13.15
C GLN A 33 12.97 0.45 12.46
N SER A 34 12.50 -0.75 12.10
CA SER A 34 13.27 -1.76 11.37
C SER A 34 12.36 -2.85 10.78
N TYR A 35 12.92 -3.66 9.87
CA TYR A 35 12.30 -4.90 9.39
C TYR A 35 13.31 -6.04 9.37
N LYS A 36 12.81 -7.28 9.42
CA LYS A 36 13.57 -8.50 9.18
C LYS A 36 12.86 -9.36 8.14
N ASP A 37 13.61 -9.97 7.25
CA ASP A 37 13.07 -10.96 6.32
C ASP A 37 13.11 -12.35 6.98
N VAL A 38 11.98 -13.05 6.93
CA VAL A 38 11.80 -14.40 7.45
C VAL A 38 11.55 -15.33 6.28
N SER A 39 12.52 -16.20 5.98
CA SER A 39 12.45 -17.13 4.84
C SER A 39 11.59 -18.37 5.07
N ALA A 40 10.95 -18.49 6.23
CA ALA A 40 10.00 -19.55 6.51
C ALA A 40 8.60 -19.14 6.03
N MET A 41 7.88 -20.07 5.39
CA MET A 41 6.45 -19.90 5.13
C MET A 41 5.74 -19.73 6.48
N PRO A 42 4.86 -18.73 6.66
CA PRO A 42 4.12 -18.58 7.90
C PRO A 42 3.19 -19.77 8.12
N ASP A 43 2.96 -20.12 9.38
CA ASP A 43 2.06 -21.22 9.72
C ASP A 43 0.58 -20.84 9.53
N GLY A 44 -0.27 -21.87 9.43
CA GLY A 44 -1.72 -21.72 9.41
C GLY A 44 -2.28 -21.14 8.11
N VAL A 45 -3.46 -20.51 8.22
CA VAL A 45 -4.28 -20.08 7.07
C VAL A 45 -3.55 -19.08 6.17
N VAL A 46 -2.66 -18.25 6.74
CA VAL A 46 -1.88 -17.28 5.96
C VAL A 46 -0.90 -18.00 5.02
N GLY A 47 -0.14 -18.97 5.54
CA GLY A 47 0.76 -19.78 4.72
C GLY A 47 0.03 -20.58 3.65
N GLU A 48 -1.10 -21.20 4.01
CA GLU A 48 -1.94 -21.94 3.07
C GLU A 48 -2.42 -21.06 1.90
N ARG A 49 -2.81 -19.80 2.18
CA ARG A 49 -3.22 -18.85 1.15
C ARG A 49 -2.06 -18.41 0.26
N ILE A 50 -0.89 -18.15 0.82
CA ILE A 50 0.32 -17.82 0.05
C ILE A 50 0.64 -18.98 -0.90
N GLN A 51 0.64 -20.21 -0.37
CA GLN A 51 0.91 -21.40 -1.17
C GLN A 51 -0.15 -21.58 -2.28
N ALA A 52 -1.44 -21.37 -1.97
CA ALA A 52 -2.50 -21.49 -2.97
C ALA A 52 -2.36 -20.49 -4.13
N VAL A 53 -1.90 -19.26 -3.87
CA VAL A 53 -1.60 -18.26 -4.92
C VAL A 53 -0.43 -18.74 -5.79
N ILE A 54 0.66 -19.20 -5.16
CA ILE A 54 1.84 -19.70 -5.86
C ILE A 54 1.47 -20.88 -6.76
N ASP A 55 0.70 -21.83 -6.24
CA ASP A 55 0.24 -23.01 -6.98
C ASP A 55 -0.63 -22.62 -8.17
N ALA A 56 -1.52 -21.64 -7.99
CA ALA A 56 -2.40 -21.15 -9.07
C ALA A 56 -1.62 -20.48 -10.20
N VAL A 57 -0.60 -19.68 -9.88
CA VAL A 57 0.29 -19.06 -10.89
C VAL A 57 1.10 -20.15 -11.61
N ASN A 58 1.73 -21.04 -10.85
CA ASN A 58 2.64 -22.05 -11.40
C ASN A 58 1.92 -23.16 -12.19
N ALA A 59 0.63 -23.40 -11.94
CA ALA A 59 -0.16 -24.35 -12.70
C ALA A 59 -0.30 -23.97 -14.18
N ASN A 60 -0.18 -22.67 -14.51
CA ASN A 60 -0.30 -22.14 -15.87
C ASN A 60 -1.54 -22.64 -16.63
N LYS A 61 -2.68 -22.74 -15.92
CA LYS A 61 -3.96 -23.25 -16.42
C LYS A 61 -5.11 -22.38 -15.93
N ALA A 62 -5.99 -21.98 -16.85
CA ALA A 62 -7.12 -21.11 -16.53
C ALA A 62 -8.06 -21.74 -15.49
N GLU A 63 -8.25 -23.06 -15.51
CA GLU A 63 -9.10 -23.80 -14.57
C GLU A 63 -8.55 -23.77 -13.14
N ALA A 64 -7.22 -23.82 -13.01
CA ALA A 64 -6.55 -23.73 -11.71
C ALA A 64 -6.75 -22.34 -11.10
N VAL A 65 -6.62 -21.29 -11.91
CA VAL A 65 -6.88 -19.90 -11.48
C VAL A 65 -8.35 -19.74 -11.09
N ALA A 66 -9.29 -20.22 -11.90
CA ALA A 66 -10.71 -20.13 -11.58
C ALA A 66 -11.07 -20.85 -10.27
N SER A 67 -10.46 -22.02 -10.02
CA SER A 67 -10.64 -22.75 -8.77
C SER A 67 -10.05 -22.01 -7.58
N PHE A 68 -8.87 -21.40 -7.74
CA PHE A 68 -8.24 -20.57 -6.71
C PHE A 68 -9.13 -19.38 -6.34
N ILE A 69 -9.60 -18.63 -7.34
CA ILE A 69 -10.44 -17.43 -7.15
C ILE A 69 -11.73 -17.79 -6.41
N LYS A 70 -12.45 -18.82 -6.86
CA LYS A 70 -13.72 -19.24 -6.24
C LYS A 70 -13.56 -19.72 -4.79
N LYS A 71 -12.43 -20.35 -4.47
CA LYS A 71 -12.17 -20.94 -3.15
C LYS A 71 -11.62 -19.93 -2.14
N ASN A 72 -10.77 -19.01 -2.58
CA ASN A 72 -9.96 -18.18 -1.68
C ASN A 72 -10.34 -16.69 -1.69
N CYS A 73 -11.07 -16.22 -2.69
CA CYS A 73 -11.44 -14.81 -2.83
C CYS A 73 -12.92 -14.57 -2.50
N THR A 74 -13.23 -13.37 -2.01
CA THR A 74 -14.61 -12.97 -1.71
C THR A 74 -15.42 -12.78 -2.98
N VAL A 75 -16.75 -12.77 -2.87
CA VAL A 75 -17.65 -12.60 -4.02
C VAL A 75 -17.42 -11.25 -4.71
N GLU A 76 -17.15 -10.20 -3.93
CA GLU A 76 -16.86 -8.87 -4.46
C GLU A 76 -15.61 -8.85 -5.34
N PHE A 77 -14.60 -9.66 -5.02
CA PHE A 77 -13.42 -9.80 -5.87
C PHE A 77 -13.73 -10.61 -7.14
N GLN A 78 -14.54 -11.66 -7.01
CA GLN A 78 -14.96 -12.49 -8.14
C GLN A 78 -15.77 -11.71 -9.17
N ASP A 79 -16.58 -10.75 -8.72
CA ASP A 79 -17.44 -9.92 -9.56
C ASP A 79 -16.73 -8.67 -10.11
N MET A 80 -15.50 -8.38 -9.67
CA MET A 80 -14.73 -7.20 -10.09
C MET A 80 -14.33 -7.28 -11.57
N ALA A 81 -14.16 -8.48 -12.11
CA ALA A 81 -13.86 -8.71 -13.53
C ALA A 81 -14.33 -10.11 -13.97
N PRO A 82 -14.56 -10.33 -15.27
CA PRO A 82 -14.83 -11.67 -15.80
C PRO A 82 -13.70 -12.66 -15.44
N MET A 83 -14.03 -13.94 -15.24
CA MET A 83 -13.05 -14.97 -14.88
C MET A 83 -11.90 -15.09 -15.87
N GLU A 84 -12.15 -14.86 -17.17
CA GLU A 84 -11.11 -14.85 -18.20
C GLU A 84 -10.07 -13.74 -17.97
N VAL A 85 -10.49 -12.58 -17.44
CA VAL A 85 -9.59 -11.47 -17.12
C VAL A 85 -8.69 -11.87 -15.94
N HIS A 86 -9.26 -12.47 -14.89
CA HIS A 86 -8.46 -13.02 -13.78
C HIS A 86 -7.45 -14.07 -14.28
N ALA A 87 -7.89 -15.01 -15.12
CA ALA A 87 -7.02 -16.04 -15.69
C ALA A 87 -5.87 -15.42 -16.50
N ASN A 88 -6.17 -14.45 -17.38
CA ASN A 88 -5.17 -13.79 -18.21
C ASN A 88 -4.08 -13.09 -17.39
N VAL A 89 -4.45 -12.43 -16.28
CA VAL A 89 -3.48 -11.81 -15.37
C VAL A 89 -2.52 -12.87 -14.79
N PHE A 90 -3.04 -13.96 -14.24
CA PHE A 90 -2.22 -15.03 -13.67
C PHE A 90 -1.31 -15.69 -14.73
N LEU A 91 -1.85 -15.96 -15.93
CA LEU A 91 -1.08 -16.53 -17.03
C LEU A 91 0.03 -15.58 -17.50
N SER A 92 -0.22 -14.27 -17.55
CA SER A 92 0.82 -13.28 -17.90
C SER A 92 1.96 -13.24 -16.88
N ILE A 93 1.66 -13.44 -15.58
CA ILE A 93 2.67 -13.54 -14.53
C ILE A 93 3.54 -14.77 -14.79
N PHE A 94 2.93 -15.94 -15.05
CA PHE A 94 3.69 -17.14 -15.37
C PHE A 94 4.55 -16.96 -16.62
N GLN A 95 4.00 -16.40 -17.70
CA GLN A 95 4.73 -16.18 -18.95
C GLN A 95 5.93 -15.24 -18.79
N SER A 96 5.81 -14.20 -17.95
CA SER A 96 6.88 -13.24 -17.71
C SER A 96 7.94 -13.72 -16.72
N THR A 97 7.61 -14.65 -15.83
CA THR A 97 8.51 -15.10 -14.75
C THR A 97 9.04 -16.53 -14.93
N GLY A 98 8.38 -17.35 -15.74
CA GLY A 98 8.61 -18.81 -15.79
C GLY A 98 8.07 -19.56 -14.56
N GLY A 99 7.26 -18.88 -13.72
CA GLY A 99 6.80 -19.37 -12.42
C GLY A 99 7.42 -18.58 -11.26
N ILE A 100 6.82 -18.75 -10.08
CA ILE A 100 7.20 -18.05 -8.85
C ILE A 100 7.47 -19.03 -7.71
N HIS A 101 8.33 -18.66 -6.77
CA HIS A 101 8.61 -19.43 -5.57
C HIS A 101 8.60 -18.51 -4.35
N PHE A 102 8.27 -19.07 -3.20
CA PHE A 102 8.37 -18.34 -1.94
C PHE A 102 9.83 -18.12 -1.57
N HIS A 103 10.19 -16.89 -1.21
CA HIS A 103 11.53 -16.54 -0.74
C HIS A 103 11.52 -16.15 0.75
N SER A 104 10.72 -15.14 1.10
CA SER A 104 10.58 -14.65 2.48
C SER A 104 9.36 -13.75 2.66
N ILE A 105 8.91 -13.61 3.90
CA ILE A 105 8.01 -12.53 4.34
C ILE A 105 8.79 -11.46 5.11
N ARG A 106 8.32 -10.22 5.06
CA ARG A 106 8.91 -9.12 5.82
C ARG A 106 8.14 -8.89 7.13
N ALA A 107 8.83 -8.99 8.26
CA ALA A 107 8.30 -8.72 9.59
C ALA A 107 8.84 -7.37 10.11
N TYR A 108 7.95 -6.48 10.53
CA TYR A 108 8.28 -5.12 10.97
C TYR A 108 8.36 -5.02 12.50
N VAL A 109 9.19 -4.09 12.99
CA VAL A 109 9.29 -3.73 14.42
C VAL A 109 9.07 -2.21 14.60
N PRO A 110 8.09 -1.78 15.42
CA PRO A 110 7.09 -2.60 16.09
C PRO A 110 6.16 -3.31 15.08
N GLU A 111 5.50 -4.38 15.52
CA GLU A 111 4.55 -5.12 14.70
C GLU A 111 3.45 -4.17 14.21
N ARG A 112 3.15 -4.22 12.91
CA ARG A 112 2.09 -3.41 12.33
C ARG A 112 0.76 -4.03 12.74
N GLU A 113 -0.11 -3.25 13.39
CA GLU A 113 -1.53 -3.59 13.53
C GLU A 113 -2.07 -3.91 12.13
N GLU A 114 -2.53 -5.14 11.92
CA GLU A 114 -3.16 -5.52 10.65
C GLU A 114 -4.37 -4.60 10.44
N THR A 115 -4.23 -3.62 9.55
CA THR A 115 -5.37 -2.83 9.14
C THR A 115 -6.30 -3.77 8.40
N VAL A 116 -7.32 -4.27 9.09
CA VAL A 116 -8.55 -4.73 8.44
C VAL A 116 -8.93 -3.57 7.54
N VAL A 117 -8.79 -3.76 6.24
CA VAL A 117 -9.18 -2.76 5.25
C VAL A 117 -10.70 -2.66 5.36
N SER A 118 -11.17 -1.83 6.29
CA SER A 118 -12.52 -1.29 6.26
C SER A 118 -12.71 -0.69 4.86
N PRO A 119 -13.85 -0.90 4.18
CA PRO A 119 -14.04 -0.49 2.80
C PRO A 119 -13.70 1.00 2.70
N LEU A 120 -12.52 1.30 2.13
CA LEU A 120 -12.21 2.68 1.80
C LEU A 120 -13.25 3.07 0.75
N PRO A 121 -13.99 4.18 0.93
CA PRO A 121 -14.88 4.65 -0.10
C PRO A 121 -14.02 4.90 -1.34
N ILE A 122 -14.26 4.11 -2.38
CA ILE A 122 -13.66 4.28 -3.70
C ILE A 122 -14.16 5.64 -4.22
N LYS A 123 -13.48 6.73 -3.86
CA LYS A 123 -13.58 7.98 -4.59
C LYS A 123 -12.67 7.84 -5.81
N SER A 124 -13.19 7.22 -6.86
CA SER A 124 -12.76 7.57 -8.21
C SER A 124 -13.28 8.98 -8.51
N PRO A 125 -12.42 9.83 -9.06
CA PRO A 125 -12.50 10.01 -10.50
C PRO A 125 -11.12 9.85 -11.12
N CYS A 126 -10.94 8.75 -11.84
CA CYS A 126 -9.86 8.66 -12.80
C CYS A 126 -10.31 9.47 -14.03
N THR A 127 -10.01 10.76 -14.03
CA THR A 127 -10.04 11.61 -15.23
C THR A 127 -8.62 12.08 -15.46
N ILE A 128 -7.86 11.34 -16.26
CA ILE A 128 -6.73 11.89 -16.98
C ILE A 128 -6.88 11.42 -18.42
N CYS A 129 -7.14 12.41 -19.27
CA CYS A 129 -7.20 12.35 -20.73
C CYS A 129 -5.86 11.95 -21.34
#